data_AF-A0A5B6Z1A0-F1
#
_entry.id   AF-A0A5B6Z1A0-F1
#
_cell.length_a   1.000
_cell.length_b   1.000
_cell.length_c   1.000
_cell.angle_alpha   90.00
_cell.angle_beta   90.00
_cell.angle_gamma   90.00
#
_symmetry.space_group_name_H-M   'P 1'
#
loop_
_entity.id
_entity.type
_entity.pdbx_description
1 polymer ?
#
loop_
_entity_poly.entity_id
_entity_poly.type
_entity_poly.pdbx_seq_one_letter_code
_entity_poly.pdbx_strand_id
1 'polypeptide(L)'
;AGQYFNQPVDFSIESSQIPAQIGSTTKKGLRTRNFTTEEDNLLVSAWLNINPDANEQKSKTYWQRMFEYFHKYKKFISQRSSISLMHRWSTIQLAIKKFGRCHAQIEARHQSGVSELDKIIQA
;
A
#
# COMPACT_ATOMS: atom_id res chain seq x y z
N ALA A 1 -8.07 -12.62 -18.17
CA ALA A 1 -7.54 -11.27 -18.42
C ALA A 1 -7.18 -10.64 -17.09
N GLY A 2 -5.92 -10.27 -16.87
CA GLY A 2 -5.45 -9.78 -15.58
C GLY A 2 -3.93 -9.66 -15.53
N GLN A 3 -3.37 -8.94 -16.51
CA GLN A 3 -1.94 -8.64 -16.62
C GLN A 3 -1.77 -7.13 -16.62
N TYR A 4 -1.96 -6.48 -15.46
CA TYR A 4 -1.53 -5.11 -15.27
C TYR A 4 -0.97 -4.95 -13.86
N PHE A 5 0.15 -4.23 -13.77
CA PHE A 5 0.92 -3.91 -12.57
C PHE A 5 1.95 -4.94 -12.07
N ASN A 6 2.84 -5.36 -12.96
CA ASN A 6 4.25 -5.56 -12.61
C ASN A 6 5.11 -4.58 -13.42
N GLN A 7 5.31 -3.37 -12.90
CA GLN A 7 6.43 -2.51 -13.29
C GLN A 7 7.01 -1.89 -12.01
N PRO A 8 8.33 -2.02 -11.77
CA PRO A 8 8.98 -1.23 -10.73
C PRO A 8 8.99 0.22 -11.23
N VAL A 9 8.12 1.06 -10.67
CA VAL A 9 8.15 2.49 -10.95
C VAL A 9 9.34 3.11 -10.21
N ASP A 10 10.50 3.11 -10.85
CA ASP A 10 11.57 4.04 -10.53
C ASP A 10 11.15 5.41 -11.06
N PHE A 11 10.66 6.26 -10.16
CA PHE A 11 10.42 7.66 -10.44
C PHE A 11 11.38 8.49 -9.61
N SER A 12 12.62 8.58 -10.10
CA SER A 12 13.59 9.57 -9.68
C SER A 12 13.26 10.92 -10.34
N ILE A 13 12.52 11.81 -9.66
CA ILE A 13 12.44 13.24 -10.06
C ILE A 13 12.50 14.18 -8.85
N GLU A 14 13.66 14.82 -8.78
CA GLU A 14 13.95 16.24 -8.50
C GLU A 14 13.07 17.02 -7.50
N SER A 15 13.67 17.23 -6.33
CA SER A 15 13.19 18.12 -5.28
C SER A 15 13.21 19.57 -5.75
N SER A 16 12.05 20.12 -6.12
CA SER A 16 11.89 21.56 -6.29
C SER A 16 11.92 22.27 -4.93
N GLN A 17 13.03 22.98 -4.68
CA GLN A 17 13.24 23.87 -3.54
C GLN A 17 12.35 25.12 -3.61
N ILE A 18 11.76 25.49 -2.47
CA ILE A 18 11.26 26.85 -2.20
C ILE A 18 12.14 27.44 -1.08
N PRO A 19 12.58 28.72 -1.15
CA PRO A 19 13.73 29.20 -0.40
C PRO A 19 13.35 29.90 0.93
N ALA A 20 14.14 29.65 1.98
CA ALA A 20 14.35 30.57 3.10
C ALA A 20 15.62 30.19 3.90
N GLN A 21 16.72 30.84 3.52
CA GLN A 21 17.89 31.29 4.27
C GLN A 21 18.34 30.59 5.59
N ILE A 22 19.63 30.19 5.54
CA ILE A 22 20.70 30.26 6.55
C ILE A 22 20.65 29.24 7.72
N GLY A 23 21.60 28.30 7.65
CA GLY A 23 21.97 27.40 8.74
C GLY A 23 22.62 26.11 8.22
N SER A 24 23.85 26.20 7.70
CA SER A 24 24.65 25.04 7.31
C SER A 24 24.91 24.15 8.54
N THR A 25 24.16 23.06 8.64
CA THR A 25 24.56 21.87 9.39
C THR A 25 24.12 20.66 8.57
N THR A 26 25.08 19.86 8.12
CA THR A 26 24.85 18.56 7.48
C THR A 26 24.21 17.61 8.49
N LYS A 27 22.89 17.73 8.67
CA LYS A 27 22.12 16.80 9.50
C LYS A 27 22.00 15.50 8.71
N LYS A 28 22.72 14.46 9.17
CA LYS A 28 22.42 13.06 8.84
C LYS A 28 20.90 12.90 8.82
N GLY A 29 20.36 12.47 7.67
CA GLY A 29 18.92 12.50 7.40
C GLY A 29 18.12 12.02 8.61
N LEU A 30 17.35 12.93 9.20
CA LEU A 30 16.47 12.61 10.31
C LEU A 30 15.48 11.57 9.77
N ARG A 31 15.61 10.32 10.24
CA ARG A 31 14.69 9.24 9.85
C ARG A 31 13.27 9.72 10.15
N THR A 32 12.44 9.75 9.11
CA THR A 32 11.03 10.04 9.28
C THR A 32 10.40 8.98 10.18
N ARG A 33 9.50 9.41 11.06
CA ARG A 33 8.78 8.52 11.99
C ARG A 33 8.18 7.33 11.22
N ASN A 34 8.22 6.12 11.78
CA ASN A 34 7.58 4.95 11.15
C ASN A 34 6.07 5.15 11.01
N PHE A 35 5.45 4.42 10.08
CA PHE A 35 4.00 4.40 9.94
C PHE A 35 3.35 3.75 11.17
N THR A 36 2.30 4.36 11.69
CA THR A 36 1.49 3.78 12.77
C THR A 36 0.36 2.94 12.23
N THR A 37 -0.24 2.11 13.08
CA THR A 37 -1.41 1.28 12.72
C THR A 37 -2.59 2.16 12.30
N GLU A 38 -2.80 3.30 12.95
CA GLU A 38 -3.85 4.26 12.58
C GLU A 38 -3.60 4.88 11.20
N GLU A 39 -2.34 5.17 10.87
CA GLU A 39 -1.96 5.64 9.52
C GLU A 39 -2.26 4.55 8.47
N ASP A 40 -1.90 3.30 8.73
CA ASP A 40 -2.18 2.19 7.81
C ASP A 40 -3.69 1.94 7.64
N ASN A 41 -4.45 1.95 8.74
CA ASN A 41 -5.90 1.77 8.71
C ASN A 41 -6.58 2.86 7.87
N LEU A 42 -6.16 4.12 8.02
CA LEU A 42 -6.69 5.21 7.24
C LEU A 42 -6.29 5.11 5.76
N LEU A 43 -5.07 4.65 5.48
CA LEU A 43 -4.59 4.46 4.13
C LEU A 43 -5.36 3.35 3.39
N VAL A 44 -5.66 2.24 4.08
CA VAL A 44 -6.54 1.18 3.57
C VAL A 44 -7.96 1.69 3.37
N SER A 45 -8.48 2.50 4.31
CA SER A 45 -9.80 3.10 4.18
C SER A 45 -9.86 4.03 2.96
N ALA A 46 -8.84 4.86 2.74
CA ALA A 46 -8.74 5.71 1.54
C ALA A 46 -8.79 4.87 0.26
N TRP A 47 -8.02 3.79 0.20
CA TRP A 47 -8.01 2.87 -0.95
C TRP A 47 -9.39 2.27 -1.22
N LEU A 48 -10.12 1.84 -0.19
CA LEU A 48 -11.47 1.27 -0.32
C LEU A 48 -12.51 2.30 -0.80
N ASN A 49 -12.34 3.57 -0.45
CA ASN A 49 -13.33 4.62 -0.73
C ASN A 49 -13.06 5.38 -2.05
N ILE A 50 -11.84 5.32 -2.57
CA ILE A 50 -11.51 5.94 -3.86
C ILE A 50 -11.91 4.97 -4.96
N ASN A 51 -13.03 5.27 -5.62
CA ASN A 51 -13.61 4.46 -6.68
C ASN A 51 -12.60 4.22 -7.84
N PRO A 52 -12.29 2.96 -8.19
CA PRO A 52 -11.51 2.61 -9.39
C PRO A 52 -12.17 3.05 -10.71
N ASP A 53 -13.48 3.26 -10.75
CA ASP A 53 -14.21 3.52 -12.01
C ASP A 53 -14.14 4.98 -12.48
N ALA A 54 -13.44 5.85 -11.75
CA ALA A 54 -13.27 7.26 -12.12
C ALA A 54 -12.16 7.46 -13.17
N ASN A 55 -12.43 7.02 -14.40
CA ASN A 55 -11.69 7.23 -15.66
C ASN A 55 -10.22 7.64 -15.45
N GLU A 56 -9.41 6.61 -15.22
CA GLU A 56 -8.10 6.61 -14.56
C GLU A 56 -6.91 6.95 -15.48
N GLN A 57 -6.98 7.98 -16.32
CA GLN A 57 -5.92 8.17 -17.32
C GLN A 57 -4.53 8.55 -16.72
N LYS A 58 -4.39 8.84 -15.41
CA LYS A 58 -3.11 9.26 -14.80
C LYS A 58 -2.91 8.73 -13.37
N SER A 59 -1.86 7.94 -13.14
CA SER A 59 -1.44 7.51 -11.78
C SER A 59 -1.25 8.68 -10.79
N LYS A 60 -0.88 9.87 -11.30
CA LYS A 60 -0.75 11.11 -10.53
C LYS A 60 -2.08 11.54 -9.89
N THR A 61 -3.21 11.43 -10.60
CA THR A 61 -4.52 11.81 -10.05
C THR A 61 -5.00 10.82 -8.99
N TYR A 62 -4.65 9.54 -9.11
CA TYR A 62 -4.97 8.54 -8.09
C TYR A 62 -4.31 8.85 -6.74
N TRP A 63 -3.00 9.08 -6.73
CA TRP A 63 -2.26 9.38 -5.50
C TRP A 63 -2.60 10.74 -4.90
N GLN A 64 -3.03 11.70 -5.71
CA GLN A 64 -3.59 12.96 -5.24
C GLN A 64 -4.88 12.74 -4.46
N ARG A 65 -5.83 11.98 -5.00
CA ARG A 65 -7.08 11.64 -4.28
C ARG A 65 -6.81 10.88 -2.98
N MET A 66 -5.88 9.92 -3.00
CA MET A 66 -5.44 9.20 -1.80
C MET A 66 -4.88 10.16 -0.75
N PHE A 67 -4.02 11.08 -1.16
CA PHE A 67 -3.42 12.08 -0.29
C PHE A 67 -4.48 13.03 0.32
N GLU A 68 -5.40 13.53 -0.51
CA GLU A 68 -6.51 14.39 -0.10
C GLU A 68 -7.43 13.68 0.89
N TYR A 69 -7.85 12.45 0.58
CA TYR A 69 -8.66 11.63 1.48
C TYR A 69 -7.96 11.44 2.82
N PHE A 70 -6.68 11.02 2.80
CA PHE A 70 -5.90 10.80 4.01
C PHE A 70 -5.83 12.06 4.88
N HIS A 71 -5.57 13.22 4.29
CA HIS A 71 -5.47 14.49 5.03
C HIS A 71 -6.82 15.03 5.50
N LYS A 72 -7.90 14.74 4.77
CA LYS A 72 -9.26 15.13 5.13
C LYS A 72 -9.78 14.35 6.32
N TYR A 73 -9.49 13.05 6.40
CA TYR A 73 -10.09 12.15 7.40
C TYR A 73 -9.15 11.74 8.54
N LYS A 74 -7.88 12.19 8.55
CA LYS A 74 -6.98 11.93 9.67
C LYS A 74 -7.51 12.55 10.96
N LYS A 75 -7.56 11.73 12.01
CA LYS A 75 -7.90 12.14 13.39
C LYS A 75 -6.67 12.19 14.30
N PHE A 76 -5.48 12.18 13.68
CA PHE A 76 -4.17 12.13 14.34
C PHE A 76 -3.17 13.06 13.64
N ILE A 77 -2.08 13.40 14.34
CA ILE A 77 -1.02 14.25 13.80
C ILE A 77 -0.17 13.43 12.82
N SER A 78 -0.29 13.76 11.53
CA SER A 78 0.50 13.15 10.47
C SER A 78 0.85 14.18 9.39
N GLN A 79 2.08 14.10 8.90
CA GLN A 79 2.65 14.98 7.85
C GLN A 79 3.21 14.14 6.70
N ARG A 80 2.57 13.01 6.38
CA ARG A 80 3.00 12.13 5.29
C ARG A 80 2.82 12.83 3.95
N SER A 81 3.84 12.78 3.10
CA SER A 81 3.71 13.17 1.70
C SER A 81 2.98 12.10 0.90
N SER A 82 2.42 12.48 -0.25
CA SER A 82 1.80 11.52 -1.20
C SER A 82 2.77 10.37 -1.58
N ILE A 83 4.05 10.68 -1.79
CA ILE A 83 5.11 9.69 -2.06
C ILE A 83 5.29 8.72 -0.89
N SER A 84 5.32 9.22 0.35
CA SER A 84 5.43 8.37 1.53
C SER A 84 4.23 7.42 1.66
N LEU A 85 3.01 7.90 1.36
CA LEU A 85 1.81 7.06 1.36
C LEU A 85 1.88 5.98 0.28
N MET A 86 2.37 6.33 -0.91
CA MET A 86 2.59 5.38 -2.01
C MET A 86 3.55 4.26 -1.63
N HIS A 87 4.73 4.59 -1.09
CA HIS A 87 5.69 3.56 -0.67
C HIS A 87 5.13 2.66 0.44
N ARG A 88 4.38 3.23 1.39
CA ARG A 88 3.74 2.44 2.44
C ARG A 88 2.70 1.51 1.87
N TRP A 89 1.87 1.98 0.96
CA TRP A 89 0.86 1.18 0.28
C TRP A 89 1.48 -0.03 -0.44
N SER A 90 2.58 0.17 -1.19
CA SER A 90 3.31 -0.92 -1.83
C SER A 90 3.77 -1.99 -0.83
N THR A 91 4.16 -1.59 0.38
CA THR A 91 4.56 -2.51 1.46
C THR A 91 3.35 -3.29 2.00
N ILE A 92 2.22 -2.61 2.23
CA ILE A 92 0.97 -3.24 2.67
C ILE A 92 0.49 -4.26 1.62
N GLN A 93 0.49 -3.89 0.34
CA GLN A 93 0.11 -4.79 -0.75
C GLN A 93 1.01 -6.03 -0.82
N LEU A 94 2.32 -5.87 -0.61
CA LEU A 94 3.24 -7.00 -0.56
C LEU A 94 2.91 -7.95 0.60
N ALA A 95 2.58 -7.41 1.78
CA ALA A 95 2.17 -8.19 2.93
C ALA A 95 0.85 -8.95 2.67
N ILE A 96 -0.15 -8.29 2.08
CA ILE A 96 -1.44 -8.90 1.69
C ILE A 96 -1.21 -10.06 0.70
N LYS A 97 -0.38 -9.84 -0.33
CA LYS A 97 -0.03 -10.88 -1.30
C LYS A 97 0.64 -12.08 -0.65
N LYS A 98 1.57 -11.84 0.28
CA LYS A 98 2.25 -12.92 1.03
C LYS A 98 1.25 -13.70 1.88
N PHE A 99 0.36 -13.02 2.59
CA PHE A 99 -0.68 -13.66 3.38
C PHE A 99 -1.58 -14.55 2.51
N GLY A 100 -2.07 -14.04 1.37
CA GLY A 100 -2.89 -14.82 0.46
C GLY A 100 -2.21 -16.09 -0.05
N ARG A 101 -0.90 -16.02 -0.37
CA ARG A 101 -0.12 -17.21 -0.76
C ARG A 101 -0.03 -18.24 0.35
N CYS A 102 0.25 -17.79 1.58
CA CYS A 102 0.33 -18.70 2.73
C CYS A 102 -1.04 -19.34 3.04
N HIS A 103 -2.12 -18.55 2.99
CA HIS A 103 -3.48 -19.05 3.18
C HIS A 103 -3.84 -20.12 2.16
N ALA A 104 -3.65 -19.83 0.86
CA ALA A 104 -3.91 -20.79 -0.21
C ALA A 104 -3.09 -22.09 -0.07
N GLN A 105 -1.84 -22.00 0.42
CA GLN A 105 -1.02 -23.18 0.67
C GLN A 105 -1.57 -24.05 1.81
N ILE A 106 -2.11 -23.44 2.86
CA ILE A 106 -2.75 -24.15 3.98
C ILE A 106 -4.03 -24.84 3.49
N GLU A 107 -4.88 -24.13 2.75
CA GLU A 107 -6.10 -24.69 2.17
C GLU A 107 -5.83 -25.86 1.22
N ALA A 108 -4.82 -25.74 0.35
CA ALA A 108 -4.40 -26.81 -0.55
C ALA A 108 -3.93 -28.06 0.22
N ARG A 109 -3.24 -27.90 1.35
CA ARG A 109 -2.82 -29.02 2.21
C ARG A 109 -4.01 -29.71 2.86
N HIS A 110 -4.98 -28.96 3.37
CA HIS A 110 -6.22 -29.53 3.93
C HIS A 110 -7.00 -30.32 2.88
N GLN A 111 -7.02 -29.86 1.62
CA GLN A 111 -7.65 -30.59 0.52
C GLN A 111 -6.86 -31.85 0.13
N SER A 112 -5.52 -31.82 0.18
CA SER A 112 -4.67 -32.99 -0.10
C SER A 112 -4.71 -34.07 0.99
N GLY A 113 -5.26 -33.76 2.16
CA GLY A 113 -5.45 -34.70 3.28
C GLY A 113 -6.78 -35.45 3.26
N VAL A 114 -7.70 -35.11 2.34
CA VAL A 114 -8.89 -35.91 2.06
C VAL A 114 -8.58 -36.72 0.81
N SER A 115 -8.18 -37.97 1.02
CA SER A 115 -7.98 -38.92 -0.08
C SER A 115 -9.31 -39.13 -0.81
N GLU A 116 -9.29 -39.41 -2.12
CA GLU A 116 -10.49 -39.84 -2.85
C GLU A 116 -11.15 -41.07 -2.19
N LEU A 117 -10.37 -41.86 -1.45
CA LEU A 117 -10.84 -42.97 -0.62
C LEU A 117 -11.69 -42.53 0.60
N ASP A 118 -11.42 -41.37 1.19
CA ASP A 118 -12.18 -40.88 2.37
C ASP A 118 -13.58 -40.40 1.98
N LYS A 119 -13.78 -40.01 0.72
CA LYS A 119 -15.11 -39.65 0.18
C LYS A 119 -15.99 -40.88 -0.08
N ILE A 120 -15.40 -42.06 -0.26
CA ILE A 120 -16.11 -43.31 -0.56
C ILE A 120 -16.50 -44.05 0.74
N ILE A 121 -15.70 -43.93 1.80
CA ILE A 121 -15.96 -44.62 3.09
C ILE A 121 -17.07 -43.93 3.92
N GLN A 122 -17.45 -42.70 3.58
CA GLN A 122 -18.48 -41.93 4.28
C GLN A 122 -19.87 -41.95 3.60
N ALA A 123 -20.06 -42.77 2.57
CA ALA A 123 -21.34 -42.99 1.86
C ALA A 123 -21.91 -44.38 2.16
#